data_AF-A0A382SGM6-F1
#
_entry.id   AF-A0A382SGM6-F1
#
_cell.length_a   1.000
_cell.length_b   1.000
_cell.length_c   1.000
_cell.angle_alpha   90.00
_cell.angle_beta   90.00
_cell.angle_gamma   90.00
#
_symmetry.space_group_name_H-M   'P 1'
#
loop_
_entity.id
_entity.type
_entity.pdbx_description
1 polymer ?
#
loop_
_entity_poly.entity_id
_entity_poly.type
_entity_poly.pdbx_seq_one_letter_code
_entity_poly.pdbx_strand_id
1 'polypeptide(L)'
;MRFVATAQEQEQVVQWDPSTGILPAMELEGMEAVVHLAGENIASGRWTRARKERIRRSRVDGTDLLTRTLAQLARPPRVLVCASAI
;
A
#
# COMPACT_ATOMS: atom_id res chain seq x y z
N MET A 1 22.37 18.38 -35.27
CA MET A 1 20.94 18.36 -34.90
C MET A 1 20.78 17.35 -33.77
N ARG A 2 20.42 17.77 -32.56
CA ARG A 2 20.35 16.90 -31.37
C ARG A 2 18.89 16.85 -30.93
N PHE A 3 18.29 15.67 -30.96
CA PHE A 3 16.99 15.42 -30.37
C PHE A 3 17.22 14.89 -28.95
N VAL A 4 16.65 15.57 -27.96
CA VAL A 4 16.54 15.07 -26.59
C VAL A 4 15.07 14.81 -26.37
N ALA A 5 14.68 13.54 -26.31
CA ALA A 5 13.37 13.13 -25.85
C ALA A 5 13.49 12.88 -24.34
N THR A 6 12.88 13.73 -23.53
CA THR A 6 12.62 13.43 -22.12
C THR A 6 11.47 12.44 -22.08
N ALA A 7 11.71 11.21 -21.62
CA ALA A 7 10.63 10.29 -21.33
C ALA A 7 9.79 10.86 -20.18
N GLN A 8 8.49 11.01 -20.39
CA GLN A 8 7.56 11.32 -19.32
C GLN A 8 7.34 10.04 -18.53
N GLU A 9 7.82 9.99 -17.29
CA GLU A 9 7.47 8.90 -16.38
C GLU A 9 5.95 8.95 -16.15
N GLN A 10 5.25 7.91 -16.61
CA GLN A 10 3.83 7.79 -16.38
C GLN A 10 3.62 7.23 -14.97
N GLU A 11 2.99 8.01 -14.10
CA GLU A 11 2.62 7.57 -12.78
C GLU A 11 1.45 6.57 -12.90
N GLN A 12 1.71 5.31 -12.57
CA GLN A 12 0.68 4.27 -12.52
C GLN A 12 -0.05 4.36 -11.19
N VAL A 13 -1.34 4.68 -11.23
CA VAL A 13 -2.20 4.73 -10.04
C VAL A 13 -3.03 3.46 -10.00
N VAL A 14 -2.92 2.72 -8.90
CA VAL A 14 -3.68 1.48 -8.66
C VAL A 14 -4.74 1.74 -7.60
N GLN A 15 -5.95 1.22 -7.82
CA GLN A 15 -7.02 1.34 -6.83
C GLN A 15 -6.70 0.52 -5.58
N TRP A 16 -6.95 1.12 -4.41
CA TRP A 16 -6.75 0.45 -3.12
C TRP A 16 -7.84 0.85 -2.13
N ASP A 17 -8.58 -0.14 -1.62
CA ASP A 17 -9.57 0.04 -0.55
C ASP A 17 -9.60 -1.19 0.37
N PRO A 18 -8.91 -1.14 1.53
CA PRO A 18 -8.95 -2.18 2.55
C PRO A 18 -10.33 -2.46 3.13
N SER A 19 -11.21 -1.46 3.16
CA SER A 19 -12.52 -1.60 3.81
C SER A 19 -13.48 -2.45 2.98
N THR A 20 -13.28 -2.47 1.66
CA THR A 20 -14.05 -3.28 0.71
C THR A 20 -13.25 -4.43 0.11
N GLY A 21 -11.96 -4.56 0.46
CA GLY A 21 -11.09 -5.63 -0.03
C GLY A 21 -10.60 -5.42 -1.47
N ILE A 22 -10.64 -4.19 -1.99
CA ILE A 22 -10.25 -3.89 -3.37
C ILE A 22 -8.74 -3.64 -3.42
N LEU A 23 -8.03 -4.53 -4.12
CA LEU A 23 -6.65 -4.32 -4.56
C LEU A 23 -6.38 -5.22 -5.78
N PRO A 24 -6.38 -4.68 -7.01
CA PRO A 24 -6.23 -5.47 -8.23
C PRO A 24 -4.84 -6.11 -8.33
N ALA A 25 -4.75 -7.44 -8.13
CA ALA A 25 -3.48 -8.17 -8.11
C ALA A 25 -2.65 -7.95 -9.39
N MET A 26 -3.28 -8.02 -10.55
CA MET A 26 -2.59 -7.92 -11.84
C MET A 26 -1.87 -6.59 -12.05
N GLU A 27 -2.33 -5.53 -11.39
CA GLU A 27 -1.70 -4.21 -11.47
C GLU A 27 -0.41 -4.11 -10.62
N LEU A 28 -0.17 -5.09 -9.74
CA LEU A 28 1.02 -5.19 -8.89
C LEU A 28 2.07 -6.17 -9.42
N GLU A 29 1.74 -6.93 -10.47
CA GLU A 29 2.58 -8.01 -10.99
C GLU A 29 3.93 -7.47 -11.50
N GLY A 30 5.03 -8.06 -11.03
CA GLY A 30 6.37 -7.67 -11.42
C GLY A 30 6.94 -6.45 -10.70
N MET A 31 6.25 -5.86 -9.72
CA MET A 31 6.83 -4.86 -8.83
C MET A 31 7.99 -5.48 -8.03
N GLU A 32 9.11 -4.76 -7.94
CA GLU A 32 10.31 -5.27 -7.25
C GLU A 32 10.24 -5.09 -5.73
N ALA A 33 9.59 -4.01 -5.28
CA ALA A 33 9.44 -3.64 -3.89
C ALA A 33 8.12 -2.91 -3.65
N VAL A 34 7.59 -3.04 -2.42
CA VAL A 34 6.39 -2.34 -1.97
C VAL A 34 6.68 -1.64 -0.65
N VAL A 35 6.22 -0.38 -0.52
CA VAL A 35 6.31 0.40 0.71
C VAL A 35 4.90 0.77 1.17
N HIS A 36 4.45 0.17 2.27
CA HIS A 36 3.13 0.40 2.85
C HIS A 36 3.19 1.48 3.92
N LEU A 37 2.81 2.70 3.54
CA LEU A 37 2.77 3.90 4.39
C LEU A 37 1.35 4.35 4.74
N ALA A 38 0.37 3.47 4.57
CA ALA A 38 -1.01 3.86 4.78
C ALA A 38 -1.53 3.38 6.13
N GLY A 39 -2.36 4.20 6.75
CA GLY A 39 -2.94 3.91 8.07
C GLY A 39 -3.51 5.16 8.72
N GLU A 40 -4.31 4.97 9.77
CA GLU A 40 -4.78 6.05 10.63
C GLU A 40 -3.59 6.76 11.28
N ASN A 41 -3.52 8.10 11.19
CA ASN A 41 -2.46 8.89 11.83
C ASN A 41 -2.45 8.65 13.35
N ILE A 42 -1.31 8.23 13.91
CA ILE A 42 -1.23 7.90 15.34
C ILE A 42 -1.26 9.13 16.27
N ALA A 43 -0.78 10.28 15.81
CA ALA A 43 -0.65 11.53 16.57
C ALA A 43 -1.94 12.38 16.64
N SER A 44 -2.97 12.05 15.84
CA SER A 44 -4.23 12.81 15.76
C SER A 44 -5.17 12.65 16.98
N GLY A 45 -5.00 13.42 18.04
CA GLY A 45 -6.00 13.55 19.12
C GLY A 45 -5.95 12.46 20.20
N ARG A 46 -7.00 12.37 21.05
CA ARG A 46 -6.98 11.57 22.29
C ARG A 46 -7.11 10.06 22.04
N TRP A 47 -6.36 9.26 22.79
CA TRP A 47 -6.35 7.79 22.72
C TRP A 47 -7.55 7.15 23.42
N THR A 48 -8.74 7.32 22.85
CA THR A 48 -9.94 6.61 23.28
C THR A 48 -9.89 5.14 22.86
N ARG A 49 -10.70 4.29 23.50
CA ARG A 49 -10.84 2.87 23.10
C ARG A 49 -11.21 2.73 21.62
N ALA A 50 -12.17 3.52 21.15
CA ALA A 50 -12.60 3.51 19.76
C ALA A 50 -11.48 3.95 18.79
N ARG A 51 -10.67 4.94 19.17
CA ARG A 51 -9.55 5.38 18.34
C ARG A 51 -8.43 4.34 18.28
N LYS A 52 -8.07 3.74 19.41
CA LYS A 52 -7.10 2.64 19.45
C LYS A 52 -7.52 1.48 18.53
N GLU A 53 -8.81 1.16 18.50
CA GLU A 53 -9.35 0.15 17.61
C GLU A 53 -9.23 0.55 16.13
N ARG A 54 -9.57 1.79 15.76
CA ARG A 54 -9.38 2.28 14.38
C ARG A 54 -7.92 2.24 13.95
N ILE A 55 -7.00 2.68 14.81
CA ILE A 55 -5.56 2.59 14.54
C ILE A 55 -5.19 1.13 14.27
N ARG A 56 -5.56 0.21 15.16
CA ARG A 56 -5.26 -1.22 15.00
C ARG A 56 -5.81 -1.78 13.69
N ARG A 57 -7.10 -1.56 13.40
CA ARG A 57 -7.74 -2.02 12.15
C ARG A 57 -7.08 -1.46 10.90
N SER A 58 -6.74 -0.17 10.89
CA SER A 58 -6.07 0.45 9.75
C SER A 58 -4.71 -0.20 9.41
N ARG A 59 -4.03 -0.82 10.39
CA ARG A 59 -2.80 -1.59 10.16
C ARG A 59 -3.12 -3.02 9.72
N VAL A 60 -3.98 -3.70 10.48
CA VAL A 60 -4.28 -5.12 10.26
C VAL A 60 -4.97 -5.33 8.91
N ASP A 61 -6.05 -4.61 8.65
CA ASP A 61 -6.90 -4.84 7.48
C ASP A 61 -6.15 -4.46 6.18
N GLY A 62 -5.43 -3.32 6.21
CA GLY A 62 -4.60 -2.88 5.08
C GLY A 62 -3.44 -3.82 4.76
N THR A 63 -2.73 -4.28 5.80
CA THR A 63 -1.60 -5.21 5.62
C THR A 63 -2.08 -6.60 5.21
N ASP A 64 -3.19 -7.09 5.76
CA ASP A 64 -3.77 -8.39 5.38
C ASP A 64 -4.20 -8.41 3.91
N LEU A 65 -4.94 -7.39 3.44
CA LEU A 65 -5.29 -7.27 2.03
C LEU A 65 -4.03 -7.24 1.14
N LEU A 66 -3.09 -6.36 1.46
CA LEU A 66 -1.87 -6.20 0.65
C LEU A 66 -1.08 -7.51 0.56
N THR A 67 -0.78 -8.13 1.71
CA THR A 67 0.04 -9.36 1.74
C THR A 67 -0.65 -10.53 1.06
N ARG A 68 -1.96 -10.70 1.21
CA ARG A 68 -2.72 -11.73 0.51
C ARG A 68 -2.73 -11.52 -1.00
N THR A 69 -2.87 -10.29 -1.46
CA THR A 69 -2.84 -9.98 -2.89
C THR A 69 -1.44 -10.22 -3.46
N LEU A 70 -0.38 -9.76 -2.78
CA LEU A 70 1.00 -9.98 -3.22
C LEU A 70 1.36 -11.47 -3.26
N ALA A 71 0.85 -12.28 -2.34
CA ALA A 71 1.07 -13.72 -2.32
C ALA A 71 0.41 -14.47 -3.49
N GLN A 72 -0.51 -13.85 -4.23
CA GLN A 72 -1.16 -14.44 -5.41
C GLN A 72 -0.41 -14.16 -6.71
N LEU A 73 0.62 -13.31 -6.69
CA LEU A 73 1.36 -12.91 -7.88
C LEU A 73 2.28 -14.04 -8.38
N ALA A 74 2.48 -14.10 -9.69
CA ALA A 74 3.43 -15.01 -10.29
C ALA A 74 4.87 -14.59 -9.96
N ARG A 75 5.12 -13.27 -9.92
CA ARG A 75 6.39 -12.67 -9.49
C ARG A 75 6.12 -11.67 -8.37
N PRO A 76 6.04 -12.14 -7.11
CA PRO A 76 5.82 -11.25 -5.98
C PRO A 76 7.04 -10.34 -5.75
N PRO A 77 6.85 -9.16 -5.14
CA PRO A 77 7.94 -8.25 -4.80
C PRO A 77 8.92 -8.92 -3.82
N ARG A 78 10.20 -8.59 -3.97
CA ARG A 78 11.27 -9.14 -3.11
C ARG A 78 11.31 -8.47 -1.73
N VAL A 79 10.73 -7.28 -1.62
CA VAL A 79 10.75 -6.45 -0.43
C VAL A 79 9.36 -5.88 -0.16
N LEU A 80 8.92 -5.99 1.09
CA LEU A 80 7.79 -5.25 1.64
C LEU A 80 8.27 -4.48 2.87
N VAL A 81 8.16 -3.16 2.85
CA VAL A 81 8.42 -2.30 4.01
C VAL A 81 7.08 -1.81 4.55
N CYS A 82 6.77 -2.08 5.82
CA CYS A 82 5.54 -1.62 6.45
C CYS A 82 5.84 -0.62 7.57
N ALA A 83 5.28 0.58 7.46
CA ALA A 83 5.29 1.54 8.55
C ALA A 83 4.12 1.27 9.52
N SER A 84 4.43 1.04 10.80
CA SER A 84 3.42 0.63 11.80
C SER A 84 2.94 1.77 12.72
N ALA A 85 3.69 2.87 12.80
CA ALA A 85 3.47 3.97 13.75
C ALA A 85 3.59 5.37 13.11
N ILE A 86 2.94 5.52 11.96
CA ILE A 86 2.77 6.78 11.22
C ILE A 86 1.45 7.48 11.57
#